data_AF-A0A2G8S1Y3-F1
#
_entry.id   AF-A0A2G8S1Y3-F1
#
_cell.length_a   1.000
_cell.length_b   1.000
_cell.length_c   1.000
_cell.angle_alpha   90.00
_cell.angle_beta   90.00
_cell.angle_gamma   90.00
#
_symmetry.space_group_name_H-M   'P 1'
#
loop_
_entity.id
_entity.type
_entity.pdbx_description
1 polymer ?
#
loop_
_entity_poly.entity_id
_entity_poly.type
_entity_poly.pdbx_seq_one_letter_code
_entity_poly.pdbx_strand_id
1 'polypeptide(L)'
;MRDGAAIVAAVIVFAATIDVAWAVAGVSTFNDFSTQSTVACSGFPPTNSQGNAIFAAAMSDLSPLWVGARCEGTMDASKCNGQGSCVNCVGPACPDEELCGTCFNVRCTGSLDGEVNGACTNNVIKVKIVDACPATHPANYCKIPEFGGSIRPIEACEQPNVNAMDIAVTARSSLSTFQGNLNIDIEATTC
;
A
#
# COMPACT_ATOMS: atom_id res chain seq x y z
N MET A 1 14.32 22.48 68.03
CA MET A 1 13.58 23.24 66.99
C MET A 1 14.29 22.96 65.67
N ARG A 2 13.99 21.80 65.08
CA ARG A 2 13.27 21.62 63.80
C ARG A 2 14.10 22.06 62.59
N ASP A 3 14.78 21.08 62.03
CA ASP A 3 15.47 21.07 60.74
C ASP A 3 14.53 21.48 59.61
N GLY A 4 14.98 22.40 58.77
CA GLY A 4 14.27 22.85 57.57
C GLY A 4 14.61 21.97 56.38
N ALA A 5 13.63 21.18 55.93
CA ALA A 5 13.74 20.40 54.70
C ALA A 5 13.58 21.32 53.46
N ALA A 6 14.59 21.39 52.62
CA ALA A 6 14.51 22.01 51.30
C ALA A 6 13.77 21.05 50.34
N ILE A 7 12.64 21.51 49.81
CA ILE A 7 11.88 20.78 48.78
C ILE A 7 12.56 21.03 47.44
N VAL A 8 13.15 19.98 46.87
CA VAL A 8 13.68 19.98 45.50
C VAL A 8 12.51 19.86 44.54
N ALA A 9 12.19 20.93 43.83
CA ALA A 9 11.24 20.88 42.71
C ALA A 9 11.95 20.30 41.47
N ALA A 10 11.67 19.03 41.16
CA ALA A 10 12.10 18.43 39.89
C ALA A 10 11.14 18.89 38.78
N VAL A 11 11.62 19.81 37.92
CA VAL A 11 10.93 20.16 36.67
C VAL A 11 11.22 19.05 35.66
N ILE A 12 10.23 18.17 35.43
CA ILE A 12 10.28 17.17 34.35
C ILE A 12 9.95 17.90 33.05
N VAL A 13 10.96 18.20 32.24
CA VAL A 13 10.78 18.66 30.86
C VAL A 13 10.46 17.43 30.01
N PHE A 14 9.18 17.22 29.72
CA PHE A 14 8.77 16.30 28.64
C PHE A 14 9.10 16.96 27.30
N ALA A 15 10.27 16.63 26.73
CA ALA A 15 10.54 16.89 25.33
C ALA A 15 9.72 15.89 24.50
N ALA A 16 8.57 16.34 24.00
CA ALA A 16 7.85 15.60 22.97
C ALA A 16 8.73 15.58 21.71
N THR A 17 9.27 14.41 21.38
CA THR A 17 9.89 14.17 20.07
C THR A 17 8.78 14.31 19.03
N ILE A 18 8.83 15.40 18.26
CA ILE A 18 8.03 15.54 17.06
C ILE A 18 8.67 14.58 16.06
N ASP A 19 8.10 13.38 15.92
CA ASP A 19 8.45 12.47 14.84
C ASP A 19 8.08 13.18 13.54
N VAL A 20 9.10 13.68 12.86
CA VAL A 20 8.95 14.24 11.51
C VAL A 20 8.73 13.04 10.61
N ALA A 21 7.46 12.70 10.35
CA ALA A 21 7.13 11.64 9.40
C ALA A 21 7.57 12.12 8.01
N TRP A 22 8.55 11.43 7.42
CA TRP A 22 9.03 11.74 6.08
C TRP A 22 8.17 10.96 5.08
N ALA A 23 7.53 11.68 4.17
CA ALA A 23 6.88 11.04 3.04
C ALA A 23 7.93 10.33 2.17
N VAL A 24 7.66 9.08 1.79
CA VAL A 24 8.48 8.31 0.86
C VAL A 24 7.78 8.18 -0.48
N ALA A 25 8.55 8.17 -1.57
CA ALA A 25 8.01 8.01 -2.90
C ALA A 25 7.50 6.59 -3.13
N GLY A 26 6.42 6.47 -3.89
CA GLY A 26 5.81 5.21 -4.29
C GLY A 26 5.01 5.34 -5.57
N VAL A 27 4.31 4.26 -5.90
CA VAL A 27 3.40 4.21 -7.04
C VAL A 27 2.05 3.65 -6.61
N SER A 28 0.99 4.04 -7.29
CA SER A 28 -0.33 3.46 -7.08
C SER A 28 -0.94 2.91 -8.35
N THR A 29 -1.53 1.73 -8.20
CA THR A 29 -2.57 1.21 -9.08
C THR A 29 -3.94 1.31 -8.42
N PHE A 30 -4.98 0.95 -9.15
CA PHE A 30 -6.35 1.01 -8.67
C PHE A 30 -7.08 -0.31 -8.87
N ASN A 31 -7.70 -0.79 -7.80
CA ASN A 31 -8.42 -2.06 -7.78
C ASN A 31 -9.78 -1.92 -7.09
N ASP A 32 -10.73 -2.71 -7.55
CA ASP A 32 -12.05 -2.79 -6.95
C ASP A 32 -12.10 -3.99 -6.00
N PHE A 33 -11.81 -3.72 -4.72
CA PHE A 33 -11.82 -4.74 -3.67
C PHE A 33 -13.19 -5.40 -3.51
N SER A 34 -14.29 -4.74 -3.91
CA SER A 34 -15.64 -5.31 -3.81
C SER A 34 -15.90 -6.47 -4.78
N THR A 35 -15.02 -6.67 -5.77
CA THR A 35 -15.08 -7.81 -6.69
C THR A 35 -14.34 -9.05 -6.18
N GLN A 36 -13.62 -8.92 -5.06
CA GLN A 36 -12.86 -10.00 -4.47
C GLN A 36 -13.71 -10.78 -3.47
N SER A 37 -13.48 -12.09 -3.36
CA SER A 37 -14.14 -12.92 -2.35
C SER A 37 -13.55 -12.71 -0.94
N THR A 38 -12.26 -12.38 -0.87
CA THR A 38 -11.46 -12.24 0.36
C THR A 38 -10.29 -11.31 0.10
N VAL A 39 -9.69 -10.79 1.17
CA VAL A 39 -8.39 -10.11 1.15
C VAL A 39 -7.38 -10.92 1.99
N ALA A 40 -6.08 -10.68 1.81
CA ALA A 40 -5.03 -11.39 2.53
C ALA A 40 -5.11 -11.12 4.05
N CYS A 41 -5.29 -9.86 4.47
CA CYS A 41 -5.36 -9.49 5.88
C CYS A 41 -6.62 -10.06 6.57
N SER A 42 -6.40 -11.02 7.47
CA SER A 42 -7.47 -11.60 8.27
C SER A 42 -8.24 -10.54 9.08
N GLY A 43 -9.57 -10.66 9.10
CA GLY A 43 -10.47 -9.76 9.84
C GLY A 43 -10.88 -8.49 9.10
N PHE A 44 -10.38 -8.25 7.89
CA PHE A 44 -10.82 -7.14 7.04
C PHE A 44 -11.79 -7.60 5.94
N PRO A 45 -12.82 -6.79 5.63
CA PRO A 45 -13.74 -7.08 4.53
C PRO A 45 -13.13 -6.68 3.17
N PRO A 46 -13.43 -7.42 2.08
CA PRO A 46 -13.06 -7.04 0.71
C PRO A 46 -13.94 -5.88 0.22
N THR A 47 -13.75 -4.68 0.78
CA THR A 47 -14.53 -3.49 0.45
C THR A 47 -13.63 -2.30 0.19
N ASN A 48 -14.02 -1.44 -0.76
CA ASN A 48 -13.26 -0.24 -1.11
C ASN A 48 -13.14 0.79 0.04
N SER A 49 -14.00 0.70 1.06
CA SER A 49 -13.96 1.54 2.25
C SER A 49 -13.69 0.72 3.51
N GLN A 50 -12.93 1.29 4.43
CA GLN A 50 -12.60 0.75 5.74
C GLN A 50 -13.20 1.59 6.89
N GLY A 51 -14.25 2.37 6.58
CA GLY A 51 -14.90 3.32 7.49
C GLY A 51 -14.14 4.64 7.63
N ASN A 52 -14.77 5.66 8.23
CA ASN A 52 -14.14 6.94 8.57
C ASN A 52 -13.37 7.64 7.43
N ALA A 53 -13.88 7.55 6.19
CA ALA A 53 -13.21 8.07 4.99
C ALA A 53 -11.81 7.47 4.74
N ILE A 54 -11.58 6.24 5.20
CA ILE A 54 -10.37 5.45 4.94
C ILE A 54 -10.66 4.48 3.79
N PHE A 55 -9.80 4.49 2.79
CA PHE A 55 -9.87 3.60 1.64
C PHE A 55 -9.09 2.31 1.90
N ALA A 56 -9.52 1.21 1.30
CA ALA A 56 -8.71 -0.02 1.29
C ALA A 56 -7.48 0.14 0.38
N ALA A 57 -6.39 -0.52 0.74
CA ALA A 57 -5.24 -0.69 -0.12
C ALA A 57 -4.55 -2.04 0.13
N ALA A 58 -3.84 -2.52 -0.89
CA ALA A 58 -2.83 -3.56 -0.78
C ALA A 58 -1.43 -2.94 -0.89
N MET A 59 -0.44 -3.47 -0.17
CA MET A 59 0.96 -3.08 -0.34
C MET A 59 1.78 -4.24 -0.92
N SER A 60 2.71 -3.93 -1.82
CA SER A 60 3.64 -4.92 -2.34
C SER A 60 4.53 -5.51 -1.23
N ASP A 61 4.74 -6.83 -1.27
CA ASP A 61 5.68 -7.55 -0.40
C ASP A 61 7.16 -7.23 -0.72
N LEU A 62 7.40 -6.49 -1.81
CA LEU A 62 8.71 -5.94 -2.20
C LEU A 62 8.91 -4.49 -1.76
N SER A 63 7.90 -3.90 -1.12
CA SER A 63 7.95 -2.53 -0.61
C SER A 63 8.97 -2.40 0.53
N PRO A 64 9.82 -1.37 0.52
CA PRO A 64 10.63 -1.01 1.68
C PRO A 64 9.81 -0.70 2.95
N LEU A 65 8.53 -0.35 2.80
CA LEU A 65 7.59 -0.16 3.91
C LEU A 65 6.91 -1.47 4.37
N TRP A 66 7.14 -2.60 3.68
CA TRP A 66 6.60 -3.89 4.10
C TRP A 66 7.27 -4.34 5.39
N VAL A 67 6.46 -4.76 6.36
CA VAL A 67 6.91 -5.30 7.64
C VAL A 67 6.34 -6.71 7.77
N GLY A 68 7.21 -7.68 8.05
CA GLY A 68 6.87 -9.09 8.13
C GLY A 68 7.54 -9.93 7.04
N ALA A 69 7.17 -11.21 6.97
CA ALA A 69 7.66 -12.10 5.94
C ALA A 69 7.09 -11.69 4.57
N ARG A 70 7.84 -11.99 3.51
CA ARG A 70 7.29 -11.91 2.16
C ARG A 70 6.23 -12.99 2.00
N CYS A 71 5.21 -12.70 1.20
CA CYS A 71 4.20 -13.70 0.88
C CYS A 71 4.82 -14.92 0.21
N GLU A 72 4.41 -16.11 0.63
CA GLU A 72 5.00 -17.37 0.19
C GLU A 72 4.59 -17.68 -1.26
N GLY A 73 5.54 -17.81 -2.17
CA GLY A 73 5.23 -18.23 -3.52
C GLY A 73 6.47 -18.48 -4.37
N THR A 74 6.26 -19.08 -5.54
CA THR A 74 7.27 -19.23 -6.58
C THR A 74 6.64 -18.87 -7.91
N MET A 75 7.33 -18.06 -8.70
CA MET A 75 6.90 -17.73 -10.05
C MET A 75 6.94 -18.97 -10.93
N ASP A 76 5.82 -19.30 -11.55
CA ASP A 76 5.64 -20.48 -12.40
C ASP A 76 4.84 -20.08 -13.64
N ALA A 77 5.51 -19.99 -14.78
CA ALA A 77 4.89 -19.58 -16.04
C ALA A 77 3.73 -20.50 -16.47
N SER A 78 3.67 -21.76 -16.00
CA SER A 78 2.55 -22.66 -16.28
C SER A 78 1.24 -22.21 -15.62
N LYS A 79 1.32 -21.29 -14.65
CA LYS A 79 0.17 -20.63 -14.01
C LYS A 79 -0.33 -19.43 -14.80
N CYS A 80 0.30 -19.05 -15.90
CA CYS A 80 -0.12 -17.93 -16.73
C CYS A 80 -0.79 -18.41 -18.02
N ASN A 81 -1.81 -17.69 -18.48
CA ASN A 81 -2.50 -18.00 -19.74
C ASN A 81 -1.82 -17.36 -20.97
N GLY A 82 -0.68 -16.69 -20.77
CA GLY A 82 0.05 -15.97 -21.82
C GLY A 82 -0.66 -14.71 -22.34
N GLN A 83 -1.67 -14.22 -21.62
CA GLN A 83 -2.49 -13.05 -21.97
C GLN A 83 -2.68 -12.11 -20.78
N GLY A 84 -1.70 -12.02 -19.89
CA GLY A 84 -1.79 -11.12 -18.74
C GLY A 84 -2.60 -11.64 -17.56
N SER A 85 -3.02 -12.90 -17.58
CA SER A 85 -3.86 -13.48 -16.53
C SER A 85 -3.37 -14.86 -16.11
N CYS A 86 -3.84 -15.29 -14.94
CA CYS A 86 -3.46 -16.57 -14.37
C CYS A 86 -4.52 -17.66 -14.59
N VAL A 87 -4.06 -18.90 -14.60
CA VAL A 87 -4.86 -20.11 -14.72
C VAL A 87 -5.05 -20.70 -13.33
N ASN A 88 -6.31 -20.85 -12.89
CA ASN A 88 -6.67 -21.45 -11.59
C ASN A 88 -5.90 -20.83 -10.42
N CYS A 89 -5.92 -19.51 -10.32
CA CYS A 89 -5.17 -18.77 -9.33
C CYS A 89 -5.71 -19.05 -7.93
N VAL A 90 -5.00 -19.89 -7.18
CA VAL A 90 -5.13 -19.97 -5.73
C VAL A 90 -4.09 -19.02 -5.15
N GLY A 91 -4.52 -18.15 -4.25
CA GLY A 91 -3.64 -17.13 -3.68
C GLY A 91 -2.52 -17.75 -2.84
N PRO A 92 -1.30 -17.18 -2.87
CA PRO A 92 -0.30 -17.49 -1.87
C PRO A 92 -0.82 -17.12 -0.49
N ALA A 93 -0.38 -17.85 0.53
CA ALA A 93 -0.50 -17.36 1.89
C ALA A 93 0.53 -16.24 2.08
N CYS A 94 0.11 -15.12 2.64
CA CYS A 94 1.02 -14.18 3.29
C CYS A 94 1.01 -14.53 4.78
N PRO A 95 1.81 -15.51 5.25
CA PRO A 95 1.96 -15.70 6.68
C PRO A 95 2.67 -14.47 7.25
N ASP A 96 2.20 -13.97 8.39
CA ASP A 96 2.82 -12.89 9.15
C ASP A 96 2.74 -11.49 8.50
N GLU A 97 1.51 -11.07 8.17
CA GLU A 97 1.20 -9.75 7.62
C GLU A 97 1.19 -8.66 8.71
N GLU A 98 2.34 -8.40 9.32
CA GLU A 98 2.47 -7.42 10.42
C GLU A 98 2.08 -5.99 10.00
N LEU A 99 2.01 -5.72 8.70
CA LEU A 99 1.53 -4.47 8.13
C LEU A 99 -0.01 -4.32 8.11
N CYS A 100 -0.77 -5.40 8.27
CA CYS A 100 -2.23 -5.36 8.18
C CYS A 100 -2.86 -4.41 9.20
N GLY A 101 -3.81 -3.61 8.74
CA GLY A 101 -4.51 -2.61 9.54
C GLY A 101 -3.77 -1.30 9.76
N THR A 102 -2.52 -1.18 9.31
CA THR A 102 -1.78 0.09 9.34
C THR A 102 -2.34 1.09 8.34
N CYS A 103 -2.26 2.39 8.66
CA CYS A 103 -2.74 3.46 7.80
C CYS A 103 -1.61 4.32 7.24
N PHE A 104 -1.86 4.82 6.03
CA PHE A 104 -0.96 5.75 5.36
C PHE A 104 -1.76 6.93 4.80
N ASN A 105 -1.18 8.12 4.90
CA ASN A 105 -1.57 9.26 4.09
C ASN A 105 -0.93 9.11 2.71
N VAL A 106 -1.72 9.29 1.66
CA VAL A 106 -1.29 9.17 0.26
C VAL A 106 -1.65 10.44 -0.49
N ARG A 107 -0.69 10.94 -1.26
CA ARG A 107 -0.86 12.10 -2.15
C ARG A 107 -0.32 11.80 -3.53
N CYS A 108 -1.06 12.21 -4.57
CA CYS A 108 -0.59 12.16 -5.95
C CYS A 108 0.53 13.17 -6.18
N THR A 109 1.60 12.74 -6.86
CA THR A 109 2.72 13.58 -7.28
C THR A 109 2.88 13.64 -8.81
N GLY A 110 2.23 12.76 -9.55
CA GLY A 110 2.14 12.82 -11.02
C GLY A 110 1.54 11.56 -11.64
N SER A 111 1.44 11.54 -12.97
CA SER A 111 1.09 10.33 -13.72
C SER A 111 2.30 9.39 -13.80
N LEU A 112 2.09 8.11 -13.48
CA LEU A 112 3.07 7.04 -13.69
C LEU A 112 3.15 6.63 -15.17
N ASP A 113 2.04 6.81 -15.89
CA ASP A 113 1.88 6.38 -17.29
C ASP A 113 2.26 7.48 -18.30
N GLY A 114 2.78 8.62 -17.80
CA GLY A 114 3.25 9.72 -18.63
C GLY A 114 2.13 10.57 -19.23
N GLU A 115 0.93 10.52 -18.65
CA GLU A 115 -0.18 11.34 -19.11
C GLU A 115 0.13 12.84 -18.95
N VAL A 116 -0.12 13.59 -20.02
CA VAL A 116 0.03 15.05 -20.05
C VAL A 116 -1.29 15.81 -19.85
N ASN A 117 -2.41 15.09 -19.92
CA ASN A 117 -3.76 15.61 -19.67
C ASN A 117 -4.26 15.07 -18.34
N GLY A 118 -4.71 15.96 -17.45
CA GLY A 118 -5.07 15.63 -16.07
C GLY A 118 -4.10 16.26 -15.08
N ALA A 119 -4.41 16.14 -13.79
CA ALA A 119 -3.59 16.66 -12.71
C ALA A 119 -3.87 15.91 -11.39
N CYS A 120 -2.89 15.94 -10.50
CA CYS A 120 -3.14 15.65 -9.09
C CYS A 120 -4.07 16.70 -8.48
N THR A 121 -4.99 16.29 -7.62
CA THR A 121 -5.94 17.20 -6.95
C THR A 121 -5.33 17.98 -5.78
N ASN A 122 -4.11 17.62 -5.36
CA ASN A 122 -3.45 18.04 -4.11
C ASN A 122 -4.13 17.56 -2.82
N ASN A 123 -5.17 16.73 -2.90
CA ASN A 123 -5.75 16.12 -1.71
C ASN A 123 -4.81 15.06 -1.14
N VAL A 124 -4.89 14.88 0.17
CA VAL A 124 -4.33 13.74 0.89
C VAL A 124 -5.49 12.81 1.21
N ILE A 125 -5.38 11.55 0.80
CA ILE A 125 -6.31 10.50 1.23
C ILE A 125 -5.68 9.68 2.34
N LYS A 126 -6.50 9.01 3.14
CA LYS A 126 -6.03 7.98 4.07
C LYS A 126 -6.39 6.61 3.52
N VAL A 127 -5.40 5.73 3.46
CA VAL A 127 -5.59 4.32 3.10
C VAL A 127 -5.26 3.44 4.30
N LYS A 128 -5.86 2.25 4.36
CA LYS A 128 -5.53 1.19 5.31
C LYS A 128 -5.11 -0.06 4.54
N ILE A 129 -4.01 -0.66 4.95
CA ILE A 129 -3.54 -1.91 4.37
C ILE A 129 -4.45 -3.04 4.86
N VAL A 130 -5.20 -3.62 3.93
CA VAL A 130 -6.12 -4.74 4.20
C VAL A 130 -5.85 -5.93 3.32
N ASP A 131 -4.88 -5.82 2.42
CA ASP A 131 -4.50 -6.86 1.50
C ASP A 131 -2.99 -6.76 1.21
N ALA A 132 -2.45 -7.79 0.56
CA ALA A 132 -1.08 -7.82 0.11
C ALA A 132 -1.04 -7.85 -1.42
N CYS A 133 0.00 -7.26 -2.00
CA CYS A 133 0.27 -7.35 -3.43
C CYS A 133 1.55 -8.18 -3.69
N PRO A 134 1.48 -9.51 -3.53
CA PRO A 134 2.63 -10.41 -3.62
C PRO A 134 3.22 -10.51 -5.04
N ALA A 135 4.52 -10.24 -5.18
CA ALA A 135 5.25 -10.42 -6.44
C ALA A 135 5.30 -11.90 -6.90
N THR A 136 5.19 -12.84 -5.97
CA THR A 136 5.22 -14.27 -6.30
C THR A 136 3.84 -14.86 -6.57
N HIS A 137 2.79 -14.04 -6.62
CA HIS A 137 1.44 -14.49 -6.95
C HIS A 137 1.20 -14.42 -8.45
N PRO A 138 0.66 -15.49 -9.08
CA PRO A 138 0.32 -15.44 -10.51
C PRO A 138 -0.68 -14.35 -10.90
N ALA A 139 -1.52 -13.86 -9.97
CA ALA A 139 -2.39 -12.71 -10.22
C ALA A 139 -1.60 -11.41 -10.51
N ASN A 140 -0.32 -11.36 -10.18
CA ASN A 140 0.57 -10.21 -10.33
C ASN A 140 1.63 -10.48 -11.40
N TYR A 141 2.51 -11.48 -11.23
CA TYR A 141 3.55 -11.74 -12.23
C TYR A 141 3.00 -12.16 -13.59
N CYS A 142 1.83 -12.80 -13.69
CA CYS A 142 1.28 -13.11 -15.03
C CYS A 142 0.88 -11.87 -15.82
N LYS A 143 0.74 -10.70 -15.18
CA LYS A 143 0.42 -9.43 -15.83
C LYS A 143 1.64 -8.80 -16.54
N ILE A 144 2.87 -9.20 -16.20
CA ILE A 144 4.08 -8.59 -16.77
C ILE A 144 4.49 -9.23 -18.11
N PRO A 145 5.24 -8.50 -18.99
CA PRO A 145 5.63 -9.00 -20.31
C PRO A 145 6.40 -10.32 -20.30
N GLU A 146 7.19 -10.57 -19.27
CA GLU A 146 7.95 -11.83 -19.11
C GLU A 146 7.03 -13.08 -19.12
N PHE A 147 5.78 -12.93 -18.71
CA PHE A 147 4.79 -14.01 -18.63
C PHE A 147 3.63 -13.84 -19.65
N GLY A 148 3.82 -13.02 -20.68
CA GLY A 148 2.83 -12.78 -21.74
C GLY A 148 1.76 -11.74 -21.40
N GLY A 149 1.95 -10.97 -20.34
CA GLY A 149 1.12 -9.81 -20.05
C GLY A 149 1.63 -8.52 -20.72
N SER A 150 1.02 -7.40 -20.34
CA SER A 150 1.34 -6.07 -20.91
C SER A 150 1.57 -4.99 -19.86
N ILE A 151 1.47 -5.33 -18.58
CA ILE A 151 1.57 -4.40 -17.45
C ILE A 151 3.04 -4.28 -17.03
N ARG A 152 3.54 -3.05 -16.81
CA ARG A 152 4.93 -2.89 -16.38
C ARG A 152 5.13 -3.50 -14.98
N PRO A 153 6.31 -4.08 -14.67
CA PRO A 153 6.57 -4.64 -13.33
C PRO A 153 6.26 -3.69 -12.16
N ILE A 154 6.51 -2.39 -12.35
CA ILE A 154 6.22 -1.35 -11.36
C ILE A 154 4.72 -1.17 -11.05
N GLU A 155 3.84 -1.57 -11.97
CA GLU A 155 2.39 -1.54 -11.83
C GLU A 155 1.80 -2.90 -11.39
N ALA A 156 2.61 -3.95 -11.42
CA ALA A 156 2.17 -5.29 -11.06
C ALA A 156 2.73 -5.74 -9.69
N CYS A 157 3.24 -4.82 -8.87
CA CYS A 157 3.89 -5.12 -7.59
C CYS A 157 5.13 -6.03 -7.70
N GLU A 158 5.71 -6.13 -8.90
CA GLU A 158 6.85 -6.99 -9.22
C GLU A 158 8.19 -6.26 -9.13
N GLN A 159 8.18 -4.93 -9.02
CA GLN A 159 9.39 -4.11 -9.00
C GLN A 159 10.02 -4.09 -7.59
N PRO A 160 11.25 -4.61 -7.42
CA PRO A 160 11.93 -4.57 -6.13
C PRO A 160 12.21 -3.14 -5.64
N ASN A 161 12.15 -2.94 -4.33
CA ASN A 161 12.43 -1.66 -3.66
C ASN A 161 11.50 -0.50 -4.08
N VAL A 162 10.28 -0.80 -4.51
CA VAL A 162 9.26 0.20 -4.81
C VAL A 162 8.09 0.07 -3.83
N ASN A 163 7.70 1.19 -3.23
CA ASN A 163 6.48 1.27 -2.43
C ASN A 163 5.25 1.28 -3.35
N ALA A 164 4.89 0.11 -3.88
CA ALA A 164 3.71 -0.06 -4.73
C ALA A 164 2.47 -0.31 -3.86
N MET A 165 1.43 0.50 -4.07
CA MET A 165 0.13 0.36 -3.42
C MET A 165 -0.96 0.10 -4.46
N ASP A 166 -1.76 -0.93 -4.26
CA ASP A 166 -2.98 -1.12 -5.02
C ASP A 166 -4.15 -0.53 -4.24
N ILE A 167 -4.59 0.67 -4.61
CA ILE A 167 -5.53 1.47 -3.83
C ILE A 167 -6.96 1.24 -4.32
N ALA A 168 -7.95 1.26 -3.43
CA ALA A 168 -9.35 1.18 -3.81
C ALA A 168 -9.70 2.19 -4.91
N VAL A 169 -10.31 1.71 -5.99
CA VAL A 169 -10.62 2.50 -7.19
C VAL A 169 -11.47 3.74 -6.89
N THR A 170 -12.29 3.70 -5.84
CA THR A 170 -13.10 4.84 -5.39
C THR A 170 -12.27 6.02 -4.86
N ALA A 171 -11.01 5.82 -4.51
CA ALA A 171 -10.11 6.88 -4.06
C ALA A 171 -9.51 7.69 -5.21
N ARG A 172 -9.58 7.16 -6.44
CA ARG A 172 -8.92 7.70 -7.62
C ARG A 172 -9.25 9.17 -7.88
N SER A 173 -10.54 9.50 -7.92
CA SER A 173 -11.01 10.87 -8.17
C SER A 173 -10.65 11.83 -7.04
N SER A 174 -10.41 11.32 -5.83
CA SER A 174 -9.92 12.13 -4.73
C SER A 174 -8.44 12.48 -4.92
N LEU A 175 -7.63 11.61 -5.53
CA LEU A 175 -6.19 11.80 -5.75
C LEU A 175 -5.84 12.57 -7.04
N SER A 176 -6.52 12.26 -8.15
CA SER A 176 -6.19 12.86 -9.45
C SER A 176 -7.34 12.81 -10.45
N THR A 177 -7.16 13.54 -11.55
CA THR A 177 -7.99 13.43 -12.77
C THR A 177 -7.31 12.62 -13.89
N PHE A 178 -6.10 12.10 -13.65
CA PHE A 178 -5.42 11.18 -14.56
C PHE A 178 -6.21 9.87 -14.72
N GLN A 179 -6.12 9.23 -15.88
CA GLN A 179 -6.81 7.98 -16.24
C GLN A 179 -5.96 6.72 -16.01
N GLY A 180 -4.65 6.88 -15.85
CA GLY A 180 -3.68 5.82 -15.55
C GLY A 180 -3.21 5.77 -14.09
N ASN A 181 -2.14 5.03 -13.86
CA ASN A 181 -1.53 4.86 -12.54
C ASN A 181 -0.80 6.13 -12.11
N LEU A 182 -0.54 6.28 -10.80
CA LEU A 182 0.02 7.52 -10.25
C LEU A 182 1.38 7.28 -9.59
N ASN A 183 2.27 8.27 -9.73
CA ASN A 183 3.33 8.49 -8.75
C ASN A 183 2.69 9.09 -7.49
N ILE A 184 3.11 8.61 -6.32
CA ILE A 184 2.56 9.03 -5.03
C ILE A 184 3.63 9.28 -3.97
N ASP A 185 3.28 10.13 -3.01
CA ASP A 185 3.94 10.23 -1.72
C ASP A 185 3.17 9.42 -0.69
N ILE A 186 3.88 8.69 0.18
CA ILE A 186 3.32 7.82 1.22
C ILE A 186 3.90 8.24 2.57
N GLU A 187 3.03 8.50 3.54
CA GLU A 187 3.41 8.88 4.90
C GLU A 187 2.65 8.02 5.91
N ALA A 188 3.36 7.36 6.84
CA ALA A 188 2.72 6.57 7.89
C ALA A 188 1.84 7.46 8.77
N THR A 189 0.65 6.98 9.13
CA THR A 189 -0.29 7.73 9.96
C THR A 189 -1.13 6.81 10.84
N THR A 190 -1.81 7.37 11.83
CA THR A 190 -2.78 6.62 12.63
C THR A 190 -4.06 6.42 11.82
N CYS A 191 -4.64 5.22 11.93
CA CYS A 191 -6.07 5.04 11.68
C CYS A 191 -6.87 5.74 12.81
#